data_AF-A0A532AUN2-F1
#
_entry.id   AF-A0A532AUN2-F1
#
_cell.length_a   1.000
_cell.length_b   1.000
_cell.length_c   1.000
_cell.angle_alpha   90.00
_cell.angle_beta   90.00
_cell.angle_gamma   90.00
#
_symmetry.space_group_name_H-M   'P 1'
#
loop_
_entity.id
_entity.type
_entity.pdbx_description
1 polymer ?
#
loop_
_entity_poly.entity_id
_entity_poly.type
_entity_poly.pdbx_seq_one_letter_code
_entity_poly.pdbx_strand_id
1 'polypeptide(L)'
;MSKVRKQTEMEEVSISHFKATCLAILAKVNRTKKPILVLRKGEPIAQVGPPPPSSMPQSWLGSFASSGAITGDIIDPISSSEEWEALRA
;
A
#
# COMPACT_ATOMS: atom_id res chain seq x y z
N MET A 1 23.18 2.47 15.95
CA MET A 1 22.76 2.97 14.62
C MET A 1 21.37 3.56 14.75
N SER A 2 21.28 4.78 15.28
CA SER A 2 20.00 5.46 15.52
C SER A 2 19.56 6.11 14.21
N LYS A 3 18.53 5.53 13.59
CA LYS A 3 17.97 5.97 12.31
C LYS A 3 17.34 7.35 12.53
N VAL A 4 18.07 8.40 12.14
CA VAL A 4 17.62 9.80 12.17
C VAL A 4 16.31 9.89 11.41
N ARG A 5 15.20 10.11 12.12
CA ARG A 5 13.90 10.38 11.51
C ARG A 5 14.04 11.71 10.80
N LYS A 6 14.01 11.67 9.47
CA LYS A 6 13.93 12.86 8.61
C LYS A 6 12.63 13.58 9.00
N GLN A 7 12.73 14.62 9.84
CA GLN A 7 11.61 15.51 10.18
C GLN A 7 11.18 16.16 8.86
N THR A 8 10.15 15.58 8.27
CA THR A 8 9.42 16.22 7.18
C THR A 8 8.62 17.31 7.89
N GLU A 9 8.87 18.58 7.57
CA GLU A 9 8.11 19.71 8.11
C GLU A 9 6.61 19.38 8.00
N MET A 10 5.98 19.13 9.14
CA MET A 10 4.57 18.82 9.21
C MET A 10 3.84 20.14 9.29
N GLU A 11 2.98 20.41 8.30
CA GLU A 11 2.22 21.64 8.24
C GLU A 11 1.25 21.74 9.42
N GLU A 12 1.24 22.89 10.07
CA GLU A 12 0.39 23.17 11.23
C GLU A 12 -0.64 24.22 10.87
N VAL A 13 -1.89 23.98 11.25
CA VAL A 13 -3.02 24.89 11.02
C VAL A 13 -3.77 25.13 12.31
N SER A 14 -4.24 26.36 12.55
CA SER A 14 -5.12 26.62 13.68
C SER A 14 -6.50 25.99 13.46
N ILE A 15 -7.19 25.67 14.54
CA ILE A 15 -8.57 25.15 14.49
C ILE A 15 -9.53 26.12 13.80
N SER A 16 -9.30 27.43 13.92
CA SER A 16 -10.11 28.45 13.25
C SER A 16 -9.90 28.42 11.73
N HIS A 17 -8.64 28.30 11.28
CA HIS A 17 -8.33 28.14 9.86
C HIS A 17 -8.90 26.82 9.34
N PHE A 18 -8.69 25.72 10.08
CA PHE A 18 -9.21 24.41 9.72
C PHE A 18 -10.74 24.43 9.54
N LYS A 19 -11.48 25.08 10.44
CA LYS A 19 -12.95 25.22 10.31
C LYS A 19 -13.36 25.99 9.05
N ALA A 20 -12.62 27.04 8.68
CA ALA A 20 -12.92 27.84 7.51
C ALA A 20 -12.57 27.14 6.18
N THR A 21 -11.57 26.26 6.17
CA THR A 21 -11.04 25.64 4.94
C THR A 21 -11.01 24.10 4.97
N CYS A 22 -11.85 23.50 5.82
CA CYS A 22 -11.84 22.06 6.12
C CYS A 22 -11.80 21.17 4.87
N LEU A 23 -12.73 21.39 3.92
CA LEU A 23 -12.80 20.59 2.69
C LEU A 23 -11.57 20.75 1.80
N ALA A 24 -11.00 21.96 1.71
CA ALA A 24 -9.79 22.20 0.94
C ALA A 24 -8.57 21.50 1.57
N ILE A 25 -8.48 21.52 2.90
CA ILE A 25 -7.44 20.80 3.65
C ILE A 25 -7.58 19.29 3.46
N LEU A 26 -8.78 18.73 3.60
CA LEU A 26 -9.02 17.30 3.37
C LEU A 26 -8.68 16.87 1.94
N ALA A 27 -9.07 17.67 0.94
CA ALA A 27 -8.72 17.43 -0.46
C ALA A 27 -7.20 17.48 -0.69
N LYS A 28 -6.52 18.47 -0.09
CA LYS A 28 -5.06 18.60 -0.14
C LYS A 28 -4.39 17.37 0.47
N VAL A 29 -4.78 16.95 1.67
CA VAL A 29 -4.23 15.77 2.36
C VAL A 29 -4.47 14.50 1.54
N ASN A 30 -5.65 14.32 0.95
CA ASN A 30 -5.92 13.17 0.09
C ASN A 30 -5.04 13.15 -1.16
N ARG A 31 -4.79 14.32 -1.77
CA ARG A 31 -3.96 14.46 -2.98
C ARG A 31 -2.47 14.30 -2.69
N THR A 32 -1.96 14.96 -1.65
CA THR A 32 -0.52 15.00 -1.35
C THR A 32 -0.05 13.84 -0.49
N LYS A 33 -0.97 13.16 0.19
CA LYS A 33 -0.70 12.14 1.21
C LYS A 33 0.20 12.65 2.36
N LYS A 34 0.34 13.97 2.50
CA LYS A 34 1.07 14.60 3.60
C LYS A 34 0.11 14.91 4.74
N PRO A 35 0.40 14.48 5.98
CA PRO A 35 -0.43 14.79 7.13
C PRO A 35 -0.30 16.26 7.54
N ILE A 36 -1.34 16.79 8.19
CA ILE A 36 -1.41 18.16 8.71
C ILE A 36 -1.81 18.10 10.19
N LEU A 37 -1.19 18.93 11.05
CA LEU A 37 -1.62 19.11 12.44
C LEU A 37 -2.63 20.23 12.57
N VAL A 38 -3.67 19.97 13.35
CA VAL A 38 -4.63 20.99 13.79
C VAL A 38 -4.30 21.38 15.22
N LEU A 39 -4.09 22.67 15.43
CA LEU A 39 -3.74 23.27 16.71
C LEU A 39 -4.91 24.04 17.32
N ARG A 40 -5.00 24.08 18.64
CA ARG A 40 -5.89 24.98 19.40
C ARG A 40 -5.04 25.77 20.39
N LYS A 41 -4.95 27.09 20.20
CA LYS A 41 -4.12 27.98 21.02
C LYS A 41 -2.64 27.56 21.06
N GLY A 42 -2.09 27.11 19.93
CA GLY A 42 -0.70 26.64 19.82
C GLY A 42 -0.49 25.18 20.19
N GLU A 43 -1.45 24.54 20.87
CA GLU A 43 -1.36 23.14 21.27
C GLU A 43 -1.92 22.20 20.19
N PRO A 44 -1.19 21.16 19.75
CA PRO A 44 -1.72 20.15 18.83
C PRO A 44 -2.89 19.39 19.44
N ILE A 45 -4.01 19.34 18.72
CA ILE A 45 -5.23 18.64 19.19
C ILE A 45 -5.67 17.50 18.27
N ALA A 46 -5.29 17.52 17.00
CA ALA A 46 -5.63 16.49 16.03
C ALA A 46 -4.63 16.45 14.88
N GLN A 47 -4.54 15.29 14.23
CA GLN A 47 -3.79 15.12 12.98
C GLN A 47 -4.76 14.65 11.89
N VAL A 48 -4.69 15.29 10.73
CA VAL A 48 -5.45 14.90 9.54
C VAL A 48 -4.50 14.19 8.60
N GLY A 49 -4.62 12.86 8.53
CA GLY A 49 -3.87 12.01 7.62
C GLY A 49 -4.66 11.66 6.35
N PRO A 50 -3.99 11.11 5.32
CA PRO A 50 -4.71 10.56 4.17
C PRO A 50 -5.69 9.47 4.61
N PRO A 51 -6.77 9.26 3.85
CA PRO A 51 -7.68 8.15 4.13
C PRO A 51 -6.90 6.83 4.06
N PRO A 52 -7.33 5.80 4.81
CA PRO A 52 -6.78 4.46 4.62
C PRO A 52 -6.91 4.06 3.16
N PRO A 53 -5.99 3.23 2.63
CA PRO A 53 -6.15 2.67 1.31
C PRO A 53 -7.55 2.05 1.24
N SER A 54 -8.30 2.34 0.16
CA SER A 54 -9.57 1.66 -0.06
C SER A 54 -9.28 0.17 0.07
N SER A 55 -10.09 -0.58 0.83
CA SER A 55 -9.93 -2.03 0.92
C SER A 55 -9.80 -2.53 -0.50
N MET A 56 -8.59 -2.95 -0.91
CA MET A 56 -8.46 -3.51 -2.23
C MET A 56 -9.43 -4.69 -2.25
N PRO A 57 -10.29 -4.82 -3.26
CA PRO A 57 -11.00 -6.09 -3.44
C PRO A 57 -9.93 -7.18 -3.31
N GLN A 58 -10.22 -8.27 -2.59
CA GLN A 58 -9.29 -9.37 -2.41
C GLN A 58 -8.60 -9.60 -3.74
N SER A 59 -7.29 -9.34 -3.79
CA SER A 59 -6.53 -9.33 -5.02
C SER A 59 -6.82 -10.63 -5.75
N TRP A 60 -7.27 -10.54 -7.00
CA TRP A 60 -7.46 -11.72 -7.85
C TRP A 60 -6.18 -12.56 -7.89
N LEU A 61 -5.03 -11.87 -7.84
CA LEU A 61 -3.71 -12.49 -7.73
C LEU A 61 -3.56 -13.12 -6.34
N GLY A 62 -3.43 -14.44 -6.32
CA GLY A 62 -3.35 -15.25 -5.10
C GLY A 62 -4.70 -15.80 -4.61
N SER A 63 -5.80 -15.58 -5.33
CA SER A 63 -7.13 -16.12 -4.95
C SER A 63 -7.20 -17.66 -4.89
N PHE A 64 -6.35 -18.36 -5.64
CA PHE A 64 -6.16 -19.82 -5.60
C PHE A 64 -4.88 -20.24 -4.87
N ALA A 65 -4.27 -19.35 -4.09
CA ALA A 65 -3.10 -19.72 -3.30
C ALA A 65 -3.48 -20.84 -2.32
N SER A 66 -2.72 -21.93 -2.34
CA SER A 66 -2.93 -23.11 -1.49
C SER A 66 -4.18 -23.95 -1.81
N SER A 67 -4.86 -23.72 -2.93
CA SER A 67 -5.98 -24.59 -3.36
C SER A 67 -5.56 -25.76 -4.25
N GLY A 68 -4.33 -25.74 -4.78
CA GLY A 68 -3.77 -26.83 -5.59
C GLY A 68 -2.93 -27.78 -4.74
N ALA A 69 -2.89 -29.06 -5.13
CA ALA A 69 -2.00 -30.07 -4.57
C ALA A 69 -1.16 -30.70 -5.69
N ILE A 70 0.11 -31.01 -5.40
CA ILE A 70 0.97 -31.79 -6.30
C ILE A 70 0.58 -33.26 -6.11
N THR A 71 -0.02 -33.87 -7.14
CA THR A 71 -0.53 -35.25 -7.09
C THR A 71 0.40 -36.28 -7.72
N GLY A 72 1.52 -35.85 -8.29
CA GLY A 72 2.48 -36.71 -8.98
C GLY A 72 3.82 -36.02 -9.17
N ASP A 73 4.70 -36.62 -9.96
CA ASP A 73 5.96 -36.01 -10.34
C ASP A 73 5.73 -34.81 -11.26
N ILE A 74 6.46 -33.72 -10.98
CA ILE A 74 6.42 -32.46 -11.70
C ILE A 74 7.77 -32.10 -12.32
N ILE A 75 8.80 -32.90 -12.05
CA ILE A 75 10.16 -32.69 -12.52
C ILE A 75 10.39 -33.48 -13.81
N ASP A 76 10.00 -34.75 -13.82
CA ASP A 76 10.22 -35.60 -15.00
C ASP A 76 9.22 -35.29 -16.12
N PRO A 77 9.65 -35.38 -17.39
CA PRO A 77 8.75 -35.23 -18.53
C PRO A 77 7.67 -36.32 -18.53
N ILE A 78 6.46 -35.96 -18.96
CA ILE A 78 5.35 -36.92 -19.09
C ILE A 78 5.59 -37.97 -20.19
N SER A 79 6.48 -37.67 -21.13
CA SER A 79 6.83 -38.48 -22.30
C SER A 79 8.30 -38.86 -22.32
N SER A 80 8.67 -39.97 -22.98
CA SER A 80 10.07 -40.37 -23.07
C SER A 80 10.89 -39.38 -23.91
N SER A 81 12.20 -39.30 -23.69
CA SER A 81 13.09 -38.42 -24.46
C SER A 81 13.10 -38.73 -25.96
N GLU A 82 12.78 -39.95 -26.37
CA GLU A 82 12.73 -40.36 -27.78
C GLU A 82 11.52 -39.77 -28.52
N GLU A 83 10.46 -39.41 -27.78
CA GLU A 83 9.25 -38.76 -28.32
C GLU A 83 9.52 -37.29 -28.71
N TRP A 84 10.51 -36.66 -28.08
CA TRP A 84 10.87 -35.26 -28.35
C TRP A 84 11.81 -35.16 -29.55
N GLU A 85 11.28 -34.71 -30.70
CA GLU A 85 12.07 -34.43 -31.91
C GLU A 85 13.30 -33.55 -31.64
N ALA A 86 13.17 -32.55 -30.76
CA ALA A 86 14.25 -31.64 -30.40
C ALA A 86 15.46 -32.32 -29.74
N LEU A 87 15.31 -33.55 -29.24
CA LEU A 87 16.37 -34.34 -28.62
C LEU A 87 16.96 -35.40 -29.56
N ARG A 88 16.46 -35.51 -30.80
CA ARG A 88 17.03 -36.38 -31.84
C ARG A 88 18.19 -35.65 -32.54
N ALA A 89 19.38 -36.24 -32.48
CA ALA A 89 20.61 -35.72 -33.10
C ALA A 89 20.66 -36.02 -34.60
#